data_AF-A0A225V8Y2-F1
#
_entry.id   AF-A0A225V8Y2-F1
#
_cell.length_a   1.000
_cell.length_b   1.000
_cell.length_c   1.000
_cell.angle_alpha   90.00
_cell.angle_beta   90.00
_cell.angle_gamma   90.00
#
_symmetry.space_group_name_H-M   'P 1'
#
loop_
_entity.id
_entity.type
_entity.pdbx_description
1 polymer ?
#
loop_
_entity_poly.entity_id
_entity_poly.type
_entity_poly.pdbx_seq_one_letter_code
_entity_poly.pdbx_strand_id
1 'polypeptide(L)'
;MSTLLKRMLDRNRVSQVTSTLGTSKTALELGNSSDDARSARRDFVLLKQAFDQQVIEVLEQAQSRLSESDRDFRRATEEHNHQEQVLRDENTDLQRQLEVYRLANQQLEDRLRGGTFKVGRVMNFLNRHNARVSGNWPRLKALLEKFKEGSLPPDAWKTQIQINAADEFDADPGAYEYEVGSDDEESKVPDTPKPQVALKISTVDLTGPSSTESTPAKIQRKLFGGSKPKALTDFQLRPSVYAPSMTDTLDPTTAKQLSATKARESLTQPIIWDKLRADIQELMRSHMSYDEALAAARADAEIHSHLDARHLISMLVRIIYWKSLDRTPWAKYVPSWCYKEAESKLTKALTSGEVPIRWPSLRKDIQDDAVEIMAALYDSVTEEHPG
;
A
#
# COMPACT_ATOMS: atom_id res chain seq x y z
N MET A 1 -3.50 -20.88 -44.03
CA MET A 1 -3.60 -20.92 -45.51
C MET A 1 -5.03 -21.26 -45.87
N SER A 2 -5.75 -20.31 -46.49
CA SER A 2 -7.18 -20.45 -46.85
C SER A 2 -7.41 -21.64 -47.79
N THR A 3 -8.49 -22.39 -47.56
CA THR A 3 -8.95 -23.55 -48.35
C THR A 3 -9.08 -23.26 -49.85
N LEU A 4 -9.27 -21.98 -50.21
CA LEU A 4 -9.35 -21.49 -51.58
C LEU A 4 -7.99 -21.53 -52.30
N LEU A 5 -6.91 -21.17 -51.60
CA LEU A 5 -5.53 -21.19 -52.11
C LEU A 5 -5.08 -22.62 -52.42
N LYS A 6 -5.47 -23.57 -51.58
CA LYS A 6 -5.22 -25.00 -51.78
C LYS A 6 -5.96 -25.53 -53.01
N ARG A 7 -7.25 -25.22 -53.15
CA ARG A 7 -8.04 -25.57 -54.35
C ARG A 7 -7.48 -24.98 -55.65
N MET A 8 -7.01 -23.73 -55.61
CA MET A 8 -6.41 -23.08 -56.78
C MET A 8 -5.10 -23.75 -57.20
N LEU A 9 -4.26 -24.11 -56.23
CA LEU A 9 -3.00 -24.82 -56.48
C LEU A 9 -3.23 -26.22 -57.04
N ASP A 10 -4.21 -26.93 -56.48
CA ASP A 10 -4.60 -28.26 -56.94
C ASP A 10 -5.17 -28.20 -58.37
N ARG A 11 -6.02 -27.21 -58.68
CA ARG A 11 -6.59 -27.03 -60.03
C ARG A 11 -5.53 -26.65 -61.07
N ASN A 12 -4.54 -25.85 -60.70
CA ASN A 12 -3.41 -25.51 -61.57
C ASN A 12 -2.49 -26.73 -61.82
N ARG A 13 -2.25 -27.55 -60.77
CA ARG A 13 -1.55 -28.83 -60.90
C ARG A 13 -2.26 -29.79 -61.85
N VAL A 14 -3.58 -29.94 -61.72
CA VAL A 14 -4.39 -30.79 -62.59
C VAL A 14 -4.34 -30.29 -64.04
N SER A 15 -4.44 -28.97 -64.26
CA SER A 15 -4.38 -28.38 -65.60
C SER A 15 -3.01 -28.58 -66.28
N GLN A 16 -1.90 -28.43 -65.54
CA GLN A 16 -0.56 -28.75 -66.06
C GLN A 16 -0.42 -30.22 -66.48
N VAL A 17 -0.91 -31.15 -65.67
CA VAL A 17 -0.84 -32.59 -65.96
C VAL A 17 -1.69 -32.96 -67.18
N THR A 18 -2.84 -32.33 -67.39
CA THR A 18 -3.66 -32.56 -68.59
C THR A 18 -3.03 -32.01 -69.87
N SER A 19 -2.18 -30.98 -69.77
CA SER A 19 -1.53 -30.36 -70.93
C SER A 19 -0.32 -31.13 -71.45
N THR A 20 0.28 -32.01 -70.63
CA THR A 20 1.43 -32.84 -71.02
C THR A 20 1.05 -34.20 -71.62
N LEU A 21 -0.23 -34.60 -71.54
CA LEU A 21 -0.66 -35.97 -71.87
C LEU A 21 -1.53 -36.12 -73.14
N GLY A 22 -1.84 -35.07 -73.91
CA GLY A 22 -2.75 -35.18 -75.06
C GLY A 22 -2.45 -34.26 -76.26
N THR A 23 -1.94 -34.83 -77.34
CA THR A 23 -1.78 -34.20 -78.66
C THR A 23 -3.01 -34.39 -79.54
N SER A 24 -4.11 -33.70 -79.21
CA SER A 24 -5.15 -33.18 -80.14
C SER A 24 -6.28 -32.57 -79.31
N LYS A 25 -6.11 -31.31 -78.91
CA LYS A 25 -7.11 -30.58 -78.13
C LYS A 25 -8.16 -30.03 -79.08
N THR A 26 -9.42 -30.44 -78.91
CA THR A 26 -10.52 -29.96 -79.75
C THR A 26 -10.79 -28.46 -79.51
N ALA A 27 -11.35 -27.73 -80.48
CA ALA A 27 -11.60 -26.29 -80.36
C ALA A 27 -12.47 -25.92 -79.13
N LEU A 28 -13.38 -26.82 -78.73
CA LEU A 28 -14.20 -26.72 -77.52
C LEU A 28 -13.38 -26.80 -76.23
N GLU A 29 -12.40 -27.72 -76.15
CA GLU A 29 -11.51 -27.85 -74.98
C GLU A 29 -10.51 -26.70 -74.87
N LEU A 30 -10.07 -26.13 -76.00
CA LEU A 30 -9.28 -24.91 -76.04
C LEU A 30 -10.08 -23.69 -75.54
N GLY A 31 -11.36 -23.59 -75.92
CA GLY A 31 -12.29 -22.59 -75.41
C GLY A 31 -12.49 -22.69 -73.90
N ASN A 32 -12.80 -23.89 -73.40
CA ASN A 32 -12.98 -24.15 -71.97
C ASN A 32 -11.70 -23.85 -71.16
N SER A 33 -10.52 -24.23 -71.69
CA SER A 33 -9.23 -23.95 -71.07
C SER A 33 -8.91 -22.45 -71.02
N SER A 34 -9.33 -21.68 -72.04
CA SER A 34 -9.18 -20.22 -72.09
C SER A 34 -10.10 -19.52 -71.09
N ASP A 35 -11.33 -20.00 -70.96
CA ASP A 35 -12.32 -19.50 -70.02
C ASP A 35 -11.93 -19.80 -68.58
N ASP A 36 -11.44 -21.01 -68.28
CA ASP A 36 -10.86 -21.39 -66.99
C ASP A 36 -9.68 -20.49 -66.62
N ALA A 37 -8.76 -20.22 -67.55
CA ALA A 37 -7.64 -19.32 -67.31
C ALA A 37 -8.09 -17.87 -67.04
N ARG A 38 -9.19 -17.43 -67.69
CA ARG A 38 -9.78 -16.11 -67.44
C ARG A 38 -10.49 -16.06 -66.09
N SER A 39 -11.15 -17.15 -65.67
CA SER A 39 -11.74 -17.30 -64.34
C SER A 39 -10.66 -17.25 -63.25
N ALA A 40 -9.62 -18.06 -63.38
CA ALA A 40 -8.53 -18.11 -62.40
C ALA A 40 -7.81 -16.75 -62.23
N ARG A 41 -7.68 -15.97 -63.32
CA ARG A 41 -7.16 -14.60 -63.25
C ARG A 41 -8.07 -13.68 -62.45
N ARG A 42 -9.40 -13.75 -62.63
CA ARG A 42 -10.36 -12.96 -61.83
C ARG A 42 -10.31 -13.37 -60.36
N ASP A 43 -10.28 -14.67 -60.08
CA ASP A 43 -10.20 -15.19 -58.72
C ASP A 43 -8.90 -14.76 -58.03
N PHE A 44 -7.78 -14.76 -58.75
CA PHE A 44 -6.49 -14.27 -58.23
C PHE A 44 -6.53 -12.78 -57.90
N VAL A 45 -7.15 -11.96 -58.75
CA VAL A 45 -7.31 -10.51 -58.49
C VAL A 45 -8.17 -10.27 -57.24
N LEU A 46 -9.30 -10.98 -57.10
CA LEU A 46 -10.15 -10.89 -55.92
C LEU A 46 -9.43 -11.35 -54.65
N LEU A 47 -8.68 -12.46 -54.73
CA LEU A 47 -7.91 -12.96 -53.61
C LEU A 47 -6.79 -11.97 -53.20
N LYS A 48 -6.09 -11.39 -54.18
CA LYS A 48 -5.09 -10.36 -53.93
C LYS A 48 -5.71 -9.15 -53.24
N GLN A 49 -6.87 -8.68 -53.71
CA GLN A 49 -7.58 -7.57 -53.09
C GLN A 49 -8.02 -7.89 -51.65
N ALA A 50 -8.56 -9.09 -51.41
CA ALA A 50 -8.94 -9.52 -50.05
C ALA A 50 -7.73 -9.62 -49.11
N PHE A 51 -6.59 -10.11 -49.62
CA PHE A 51 -5.35 -10.17 -48.85
C PHE A 51 -4.78 -8.78 -48.55
N ASP A 52 -4.76 -7.88 -49.55
CA ASP A 52 -4.31 -6.49 -49.39
C ASP A 52 -5.18 -5.78 -48.33
N GLN A 53 -6.51 -5.98 -48.37
CA GLN A 53 -7.44 -5.47 -47.36
C GLN A 53 -7.17 -6.05 -45.97
N GLN A 54 -6.95 -7.36 -45.87
CA GLN A 54 -6.63 -8.02 -44.61
C GLN A 54 -5.32 -7.49 -44.00
N VAL A 55 -4.30 -7.21 -44.83
CA VAL A 55 -3.03 -6.62 -44.38
C VAL A 55 -3.27 -5.23 -43.81
N ILE A 56 -4.07 -4.40 -44.48
CA ILE A 56 -4.41 -3.05 -44.00
C ILE A 56 -5.12 -3.13 -42.64
N GLU A 57 -6.15 -3.96 -42.51
CA GLU A 57 -6.89 -4.13 -41.25
C GLU A 57 -6.00 -4.60 -40.09
N VAL A 58 -5.10 -5.56 -40.35
CA VAL A 58 -4.16 -6.04 -39.33
C VAL A 58 -3.17 -4.95 -38.94
N LEU A 59 -2.69 -4.14 -39.89
CA LEU A 59 -1.79 -3.01 -39.60
C LEU A 59 -2.50 -1.93 -38.78
N GLU A 60 -3.71 -1.53 -39.15
CA GLU A 60 -4.52 -0.56 -38.40
C GLU A 60 -4.84 -1.06 -36.99
N GLN A 61 -5.21 -2.34 -36.85
CA GLN A 61 -5.45 -2.95 -35.55
C GLN A 61 -4.18 -2.98 -34.69
N ALA A 62 -3.02 -3.31 -35.29
CA ALA A 62 -1.75 -3.31 -34.58
C ALA A 62 -1.34 -1.89 -34.13
N GLN A 63 -1.55 -0.89 -34.98
CA GLN A 63 -1.26 0.51 -34.67
C GLN A 63 -2.19 1.05 -33.57
N SER A 64 -3.47 0.71 -33.62
CA SER A 64 -4.45 1.05 -32.58
C SER A 64 -4.05 0.46 -31.22
N ARG A 65 -3.70 -0.84 -31.18
CA ARG A 65 -3.22 -1.51 -29.97
C ARG A 65 -1.91 -0.92 -29.43
N LEU A 66 -1.00 -0.50 -30.30
CA LEU A 66 0.24 0.16 -29.90
C LEU A 66 -0.07 1.52 -29.24
N SER A 67 -0.95 2.31 -29.86
CA SER A 67 -1.37 3.61 -29.32
C SER A 67 -2.07 3.47 -27.96
N GLU A 68 -2.95 2.48 -27.81
CA GLU A 68 -3.59 2.15 -26.53
C GLU A 68 -2.55 1.77 -25.47
N SER A 69 -1.57 0.93 -25.84
CA SER A 69 -0.50 0.56 -24.91
C SER A 69 0.39 1.72 -24.50
N ASP A 70 0.69 2.65 -25.41
CA ASP A 70 1.46 3.86 -25.11
C ASP A 70 0.68 4.82 -24.19
N ARG A 71 -0.65 4.88 -24.32
CA ARG A 71 -1.51 5.64 -23.38
C ARG A 71 -1.49 5.00 -22.00
N ASP A 72 -1.68 3.68 -21.92
CA ASP A 72 -1.66 2.96 -20.65
C ASP A 72 -0.32 3.10 -19.93
N PHE A 73 0.80 2.99 -20.66
CA PHE A 73 2.13 3.12 -20.07
C PHE A 73 2.39 4.53 -19.54
N ARG A 74 1.98 5.56 -20.28
CA ARG A 74 2.07 6.95 -19.81
C ARG A 74 1.26 7.15 -18.54
N ARG A 75 0.00 6.71 -18.51
CA ARG A 75 -0.86 6.85 -17.34
C ARG A 75 -0.30 6.11 -16.12
N ALA A 76 0.19 4.89 -16.30
CA ALA A 76 0.83 4.14 -15.21
C ALA A 76 2.09 4.85 -14.67
N THR A 77 2.86 5.51 -15.54
CA THR A 77 4.05 6.30 -15.15
C THR A 77 3.66 7.57 -14.40
N GLU A 78 2.65 8.29 -14.89
CA GLU A 78 2.10 9.49 -14.26
C GLU A 78 1.59 9.19 -12.85
N GLU A 79 0.80 8.12 -12.71
CA GLU A 79 0.28 7.67 -11.42
C GLU A 79 1.39 7.24 -10.47
N HIS A 80 2.40 6.50 -10.96
CA HIS A 80 3.54 6.10 -10.15
C HIS A 80 4.30 7.32 -9.59
N ASN A 81 4.59 8.31 -10.44
CA ASN A 81 5.25 9.54 -10.03
C ASN A 81 4.40 10.34 -9.03
N HIS A 82 3.08 10.37 -9.24
CA HIS A 82 2.17 11.08 -8.35
C HIS A 82 2.14 10.43 -6.95
N GLN A 83 2.04 9.10 -6.87
CA GLN A 83 2.11 8.36 -5.61
C GLN A 83 3.46 8.56 -4.89
N GLU A 84 4.55 8.57 -5.64
CA GLU A 84 5.88 8.86 -5.07
C GLU A 84 5.92 10.26 -4.46
N GLN A 85 5.33 11.26 -5.12
CA GLN A 85 5.25 12.62 -4.61
C GLN A 85 4.41 12.71 -3.33
N VAL A 86 3.21 12.10 -3.31
CA VAL A 86 2.35 12.06 -2.12
C VAL A 86 3.09 11.44 -0.93
N LEU A 87 3.77 10.30 -1.14
CA LEU A 87 4.55 9.65 -0.09
C LEU A 87 5.72 10.52 0.40
N ARG A 88 6.38 11.26 -0.50
CA ARG A 88 7.43 12.22 -0.12
C ARG A 88 6.86 13.33 0.75
N ASP A 89 5.73 13.91 0.35
CA ASP A 89 5.08 14.99 1.08
C ASP A 89 4.62 14.52 2.48
N GLU A 90 3.97 13.36 2.58
CA GLU A 90 3.61 12.73 3.85
C GLU A 90 4.84 12.47 4.74
N ASN A 91 5.94 12.00 4.17
CA ASN A 91 7.17 11.77 4.93
C ASN A 91 7.73 13.08 5.48
N THR A 92 7.73 14.15 4.69
CA THR A 92 8.18 15.48 5.17
C THR A 92 7.27 16.03 6.27
N ASP A 93 5.96 15.76 6.21
CA ASP A 93 5.04 16.19 7.25
C ASP A 93 5.24 15.39 8.54
N LEU A 94 5.38 14.06 8.45
CA LEU A 94 5.68 13.21 9.60
C LEU A 94 7.02 13.59 10.24
N GLN A 95 8.05 13.90 9.44
CA GLN A 95 9.32 14.41 9.96
C GLN A 95 9.13 15.72 10.72
N ARG A 96 8.36 16.65 10.17
CA ARG A 96 8.03 17.92 10.86
C ARG A 96 7.31 17.67 12.18
N GLN A 97 6.31 16.78 12.19
CA GLN A 97 5.58 16.42 13.41
C GLN A 97 6.51 15.81 14.46
N LEU A 98 7.40 14.90 14.05
CA LEU A 98 8.38 14.30 14.95
C LEU A 98 9.30 15.35 15.59
N GLU A 99 9.75 16.35 14.82
CA GLU A 99 10.55 17.45 15.37
C GLU A 99 9.76 18.30 16.36
N VAL A 100 8.47 18.55 16.09
CA VAL A 100 7.58 19.26 17.03
C VAL A 100 7.44 18.46 18.34
N TYR A 101 7.20 17.15 18.27
CA TYR A 101 7.11 16.31 19.47
C TYR A 101 8.43 16.21 20.23
N ARG A 102 9.56 16.13 19.52
CA ARG A 102 10.90 16.15 20.12
C ARG A 102 11.12 17.45 20.90
N LEU A 103 10.80 18.59 20.30
CA LEU A 103 10.94 19.89 20.97
C LEU A 103 10.02 20.00 22.19
N ALA A 104 8.77 19.52 22.07
CA ALA A 104 7.83 19.52 23.18
C ALA A 104 8.33 18.65 24.36
N ASN A 105 8.85 17.45 24.06
CA ASN A 105 9.44 16.57 25.07
C ASN A 105 10.65 17.21 25.73
N GLN A 106 11.54 17.84 24.95
CA GLN A 106 12.70 18.55 25.50
C GLN A 106 12.27 19.68 26.44
N GLN A 107 11.24 20.46 26.08
CA GLN A 107 10.71 21.50 26.96
C GLN A 107 10.10 20.93 28.25
N LEU A 108 9.43 19.79 28.18
CA LEU A 108 8.91 19.10 29.37
C LEU A 108 10.04 18.61 30.28
N GLU A 109 11.08 18.02 29.70
CA GLU A 109 12.29 17.63 30.43
C GLU A 109 12.96 18.83 31.10
N ASP A 110 13.08 19.96 30.40
CA ASP A 110 13.65 21.20 30.96
C ASP A 110 12.77 21.77 32.08
N ARG A 111 11.44 21.65 31.99
CA ARG A 111 10.51 22.03 33.07
C ARG A 111 10.64 21.11 34.27
N LEU A 112 10.75 19.80 34.07
CA LEU A 112 10.98 18.84 35.16
C LEU A 112 12.31 19.13 35.85
N ARG A 113 13.37 19.39 35.08
CA ARG A 113 14.66 19.86 35.59
C ARG A 113 14.56 21.23 36.27
N GLY A 114 13.74 22.14 35.77
CA GLY A 114 13.49 23.45 36.36
C GLY A 114 12.67 23.41 37.67
N GLY A 115 11.87 22.35 37.84
CA GLY A 115 11.12 21.99 39.04
C GLY A 115 11.96 21.36 40.15
N THR A 116 13.28 21.29 39.99
CA THR A 116 14.21 20.79 41.01
C THR A 116 14.00 21.47 42.37
N PHE A 117 13.98 20.68 43.45
CA PHE A 117 13.91 21.13 44.84
C PHE A 117 14.89 22.28 45.13
N LYS A 118 14.36 23.50 45.33
CA LYS A 118 15.17 24.71 45.55
C LYS A 118 15.44 24.92 47.03
N VAL A 119 16.49 24.26 47.55
CA VAL A 119 16.92 24.34 48.96
C VAL A 119 16.96 25.77 49.49
N GLY A 120 17.53 26.72 48.73
CA GLY A 120 17.59 28.13 49.14
C GLY A 120 16.22 28.78 49.34
N ARG A 121 15.19 28.41 48.55
CA ARG A 121 13.83 28.92 48.71
C ARG A 121 13.19 28.39 49.99
N VAL A 122 13.41 27.10 50.30
CA VAL A 122 12.97 26.45 51.54
C VAL A 122 13.64 27.10 52.75
N MET A 123 14.97 27.27 52.72
CA MET A 123 15.70 27.91 53.81
C MET A 123 15.23 29.35 54.07
N ASN A 124 14.94 30.11 53.00
CA ASN A 124 14.40 31.46 53.14
C ASN A 124 12.97 31.46 53.70
N PHE A 125 12.13 30.51 53.32
CA PHE A 125 10.78 30.36 53.86
C PHE A 125 10.81 30.08 55.36
N LEU A 126 11.63 29.11 55.80
CA LEU A 126 11.76 28.74 57.20
C LEU A 126 12.32 29.88 58.09
N ASN A 127 13.07 30.81 57.50
CA ASN A 127 13.62 31.97 58.20
C ASN A 127 12.77 33.26 58.05
N ARG A 128 11.56 33.19 57.46
CA ARG A 128 10.63 34.33 57.35
C ARG A 128 9.59 34.31 58.48
N HIS A 129 9.08 35.49 58.86
CA HIS A 129 8.09 35.72 59.95
C HIS A 129 8.59 35.34 61.35
N ASN A 130 7.69 35.24 62.34
CA ASN A 130 7.95 34.81 63.73
C ASN A 130 8.30 33.31 63.86
N ALA A 131 8.78 32.67 62.79
CA ALA A 131 9.26 31.29 62.83
C ALA A 131 10.48 31.23 63.76
N ARG A 132 10.29 30.75 64.98
CA ARG A 132 11.34 30.64 65.97
C ARG A 132 12.10 29.35 65.73
N VAL A 133 13.03 29.39 64.79
CA VAL A 133 13.79 28.20 64.45
C VAL A 133 15.17 28.24 65.08
N SER A 134 15.53 27.16 65.76
CA SER A 134 16.79 27.01 66.48
C SER A 134 17.53 25.77 65.97
N GLY A 135 18.87 25.84 65.90
CA GLY A 135 19.70 24.71 65.48
C GLY A 135 20.80 25.06 64.47
N ASN A 136 21.46 24.04 63.94
CA ASN A 136 22.57 24.17 62.99
C ASN A 136 22.06 24.25 61.55
N TRP A 137 21.72 25.47 61.13
CA TRP A 137 21.17 25.76 59.81
C TRP A 137 22.09 25.48 58.62
N PRO A 138 23.40 25.79 58.67
CA PRO A 138 24.32 25.40 57.60
C PRO A 138 24.32 23.88 57.39
N ARG A 139 24.22 23.11 58.47
CA ARG A 139 24.16 21.64 58.40
C ARG A 139 22.88 21.13 57.76
N LEU A 140 21.72 21.69 58.13
CA LEU A 140 20.44 21.33 57.51
C LEU A 140 20.43 21.67 56.01
N LYS A 141 20.91 22.85 55.65
CA LYS A 141 21.05 23.26 54.25
C LYS A 141 21.90 22.26 53.45
N ALA A 142 23.06 21.87 53.98
CA ALA A 142 23.94 20.91 53.31
C ALA A 142 23.27 19.52 53.16
N LEU A 143 22.48 19.09 54.15
CA LEU A 143 21.70 17.84 54.07
C LEU A 143 20.65 17.90 52.95
N LEU A 144 19.91 19.01 52.86
CA LEU A 144 18.91 19.24 51.82
C LEU A 144 19.54 19.39 50.43
N GLU A 145 20.77 19.94 50.34
CA GLU A 145 21.56 19.97 49.11
C GLU A 145 21.99 18.56 48.69
N LYS A 146 22.40 17.71 49.64
CA LYS A 146 22.71 16.30 49.37
C LYS A 146 21.49 15.51 48.88
N PHE A 147 20.33 15.75 49.48
CA PHE A 147 19.06 15.19 49.02
C PHE A 147 18.71 15.64 47.60
N LYS A 148 18.82 16.95 47.31
CA LYS A 148 18.62 17.49 45.96
C LYS A 148 19.55 16.84 44.92
N GLU A 149 20.78 16.53 45.31
CA GLU A 149 21.80 15.90 44.47
C GLU A 149 21.67 14.36 44.42
N GLY A 150 20.70 13.76 45.12
CA GLY A 150 20.53 12.30 45.17
C GLY A 150 21.69 11.57 45.86
N SER A 151 22.44 12.25 46.73
CA SER A 151 23.65 11.71 47.36
C SER A 151 23.45 11.51 48.87
N LEU A 152 24.11 10.47 49.40
CA LEU A 152 24.05 10.17 50.83
C LEU A 152 24.84 11.20 51.65
N PRO A 153 24.36 11.56 52.85
CA PRO A 153 25.09 12.45 53.75
C PRO A 153 26.29 11.75 54.39
N PRO A 154 27.30 12.52 54.82
CA PRO A 154 28.35 12.15 55.76
C PRO A 154 28.10 10.98 56.72
N ASP A 155 28.84 9.86 56.74
CA ASP A 155 28.64 8.86 57.82
C ASP A 155 28.93 9.42 59.23
N ALA A 156 29.83 10.40 59.31
CA ALA A 156 30.12 11.13 60.54
C ALA A 156 28.99 12.08 60.98
N TRP A 157 27.93 12.25 60.17
CA TRP A 157 26.86 13.20 60.40
C TRP A 157 25.74 12.56 61.21
N LYS A 158 25.68 12.88 62.51
CA LYS A 158 24.51 12.60 63.33
C LYS A 158 23.57 13.80 63.29
N THR A 159 22.43 13.66 62.62
CA THR A 159 21.46 14.74 62.45
C THR A 159 20.12 14.36 63.08
N GLN A 160 19.63 15.21 63.98
CA GLN A 160 18.29 15.12 64.56
C GLN A 160 17.54 16.39 64.15
N ILE A 161 16.39 16.25 63.51
CA ILE A 161 15.53 17.37 63.10
C ILE A 161 14.23 17.23 63.87
N GLN A 162 13.89 18.24 64.66
CA GLN A 162 12.62 18.34 65.37
C GLN A 162 11.75 19.37 64.65
N ILE A 163 10.56 18.97 64.19
CA ILE A 163 9.62 19.84 63.49
C ILE A 163 8.38 19.95 64.36
N ASN A 164 8.17 21.12 64.96
CA ASN A 164 6.94 21.44 65.69
C ASN A 164 6.14 22.41 64.83
N ALA A 165 5.09 21.92 64.18
CA ALA A 165 4.14 22.72 63.43
C ALA A 165 2.77 22.55 64.09
N ALA A 166 2.46 23.43 65.05
CA ALA A 166 1.21 23.38 65.79
C ALA A 166 0.59 24.79 65.86
N ASP A 167 -0.73 24.88 65.69
CA ASP A 167 -1.48 26.13 65.88
C ASP A 167 -1.55 26.49 67.39
N GLU A 168 -1.52 25.48 68.27
CA GLU A 168 -1.42 25.57 69.72
C GLU A 168 -0.23 24.74 70.24
N PHE A 169 0.51 25.30 71.19
CA PHE A 169 1.84 24.80 71.61
C PHE A 169 1.89 23.39 72.22
N ASP A 170 0.74 22.85 72.67
CA ASP A 170 0.69 21.63 73.50
C ASP A 170 0.04 20.42 72.79
N ALA A 171 -0.24 20.51 71.49
CA ALA A 171 -0.75 19.36 70.73
C ALA A 171 0.38 18.37 70.41
N ASP A 172 0.20 17.09 70.75
CA ASP A 172 1.15 16.01 70.48
C ASP A 172 1.00 15.52 69.01
N PRO A 173 1.99 15.77 68.13
CA PRO A 173 1.99 15.19 66.80
C PRO A 173 2.55 13.78 66.92
N GLY A 174 1.71 12.77 66.67
CA GLY A 174 2.11 11.36 66.70
C GLY A 174 3.36 11.04 65.85
N ALA A 175 3.95 9.88 66.09
CA ALA A 175 5.18 9.46 65.42
C ALA A 175 5.05 9.51 63.90
N TYR A 176 6.09 10.00 63.23
CA TYR A 176 6.16 9.98 61.76
C TYR A 176 6.24 8.53 61.27
N GLU A 177 5.22 8.09 60.54
CA GLU A 177 5.27 6.83 59.82
C GLU A 177 6.09 7.02 58.55
N TYR A 178 7.14 6.21 58.42
CA TYR A 178 7.87 6.12 57.16
C TYR A 178 6.96 5.47 56.14
N GLU A 179 6.54 6.24 55.14
CA GLU A 179 6.01 5.65 53.92
C GLU A 179 7.13 4.78 53.31
N VAL A 180 6.91 3.47 53.30
CA VAL A 180 7.74 2.55 52.53
C VAL A 180 7.47 2.90 51.07
N GLY A 181 8.28 3.82 50.53
CA GLY A 181 8.47 3.90 49.10
C GLY A 181 8.90 2.51 48.67
N SER A 182 8.05 1.83 47.90
CA SER A 182 8.47 0.68 47.12
C SER A 182 9.77 1.10 46.44
N ASP A 183 10.88 0.46 46.80
CA ASP A 183 12.09 0.47 46.00
C ASP A 183 11.65 0.02 44.60
N ASP A 184 11.31 0.97 43.73
CA ASP A 184 11.54 0.81 42.31
C ASP A 184 13.06 0.79 42.18
N GLU A 185 13.61 -0.41 42.41
CA GLU A 185 14.77 -1.00 41.77
C GLU A 185 15.42 -0.07 40.74
N GLU A 186 16.16 0.93 41.22
CA GLU A 186 17.20 1.53 40.43
C GLU A 186 18.37 0.53 40.42
N SER A 187 18.38 -0.22 39.31
CA SER A 187 19.57 -0.68 38.61
C SER A 187 20.23 -1.98 39.06
N LYS A 188 20.10 -2.95 38.15
CA LYS A 188 21.31 -3.59 37.61
C LYS A 188 21.18 -3.99 36.14
N VAL A 189 21.50 -3.07 35.23
CA VAL A 189 22.14 -3.48 33.98
C VAL A 189 23.64 -3.38 34.21
N PRO A 190 24.39 -4.49 34.11
CA PRO A 190 25.84 -4.46 34.27
C PRO A 190 26.49 -3.70 33.12
N ASP A 191 27.44 -2.85 33.48
CA ASP A 191 28.43 -2.28 32.57
C ASP A 191 29.15 -3.43 31.87
N THR A 192 28.72 -3.70 30.64
CA THR A 192 29.42 -4.58 29.71
C THR A 192 29.90 -3.73 28.54
N PRO A 193 31.08 -4.03 27.99
CA PRO A 193 31.71 -3.16 27.01
C PRO A 193 30.83 -3.08 25.77
N LYS A 194 30.59 -1.85 25.30
CA LYS A 194 29.97 -1.56 23.99
C LYS A 194 30.42 -2.58 22.94
N PRO A 195 29.53 -3.41 22.37
CA PRO A 195 29.78 -3.96 21.07
C PRO A 195 29.69 -2.79 20.09
N GLN A 196 30.84 -2.40 19.54
CA GLN A 196 30.89 -1.66 18.30
C GLN A 196 30.24 -2.54 17.21
N VAL A 197 28.92 -2.44 17.05
CA VAL A 197 28.30 -2.79 15.78
C VAL A 197 28.52 -1.58 14.90
N ALA A 198 29.57 -1.66 14.07
CA ALA A 198 29.76 -0.76 12.95
C ALA A 198 28.57 -0.90 11.99
N LEU A 199 27.50 -0.15 12.26
CA LEU A 199 26.52 0.19 11.24
C LEU A 199 27.23 1.13 10.28
N LYS A 200 27.73 0.56 9.18
CA LYS A 200 28.13 1.31 7.99
C LYS A 200 26.87 2.02 7.46
N ILE A 201 26.60 3.20 7.99
CA ILE A 201 25.76 4.18 7.33
C ILE A 201 26.60 4.65 6.14
N SER A 202 26.36 4.06 4.98
CA SER A 202 26.83 4.64 3.72
C SER A 202 26.03 5.90 3.48
N THR A 203 26.48 7.01 4.05
CA THR A 203 26.08 8.35 3.62
C THR A 203 26.60 8.50 2.19
N VAL A 204 25.73 8.24 1.21
CA VAL A 204 26.00 8.58 -0.19
C VAL A 204 25.86 10.09 -0.30
N ASP A 205 26.99 10.76 -0.31
CA ASP A 205 27.14 12.15 -0.70
C ASP A 205 26.77 12.28 -2.19
N LEU A 206 25.69 13.02 -2.49
CA LEU A 206 25.21 13.29 -3.86
C LEU A 206 25.64 14.68 -4.33
N THR A 207 26.88 15.07 -4.04
CA THR A 207 27.45 16.33 -4.52
C THR A 207 28.76 16.08 -5.29
N GLY A 208 28.68 15.77 -6.58
CA GLY A 208 29.83 15.77 -7.49
C GLY A 208 29.58 15.07 -8.84
N PRO A 209 29.87 15.68 -9.99
CA PRO A 209 29.29 15.31 -11.28
C PRO A 209 30.04 14.13 -11.93
N SER A 210 29.31 13.14 -12.43
CA SER A 210 29.89 12.12 -13.30
C SER A 210 29.19 12.11 -14.64
N SER A 211 29.75 12.91 -15.54
CA SER A 211 29.66 12.72 -16.98
C SER A 211 30.45 11.46 -17.33
N THR A 212 29.76 10.42 -17.82
CA THR A 212 30.34 9.51 -18.80
C THR A 212 29.26 9.19 -19.82
N GLU A 213 29.42 9.79 -21.00
CA GLU A 213 28.74 9.42 -22.23
C GLU A 213 28.76 7.91 -22.42
N SER A 214 27.59 7.31 -22.62
CA SER A 214 27.47 5.99 -23.22
C SER A 214 26.55 6.12 -24.44
N THR A 215 27.20 6.11 -25.59
CA THR A 215 26.65 6.15 -26.95
C THR A 215 25.56 5.07 -27.14
N PRO A 216 24.48 5.34 -27.90
CA PRO A 216 23.30 4.48 -27.91
C PRO A 216 23.53 3.23 -28.78
N ALA A 217 23.74 2.08 -28.14
CA ALA A 217 23.75 0.80 -28.81
C ALA A 217 22.31 0.34 -29.12
N LYS A 218 21.82 0.77 -30.29
CA LYS A 218 20.96 0.02 -31.23
C LYS A 218 20.02 -1.02 -30.59
N ILE A 219 18.90 -0.54 -30.04
CA ILE A 219 17.74 -1.37 -29.70
C ILE A 219 17.21 -1.98 -30.99
N GLN A 220 17.57 -3.22 -31.25
CA GLN A 220 16.90 -4.03 -32.27
C GLN A 220 15.48 -4.30 -31.79
N ARG A 221 14.54 -3.68 -32.49
CA ARG A 221 13.11 -3.95 -32.50
C ARG A 221 12.85 -5.46 -32.52
N LYS A 222 12.59 -6.05 -31.35
CA LYS A 222 11.68 -7.21 -31.21
C LYS A 222 10.26 -6.68 -31.07
N LEU A 223 9.76 -6.10 -32.16
CA LEU A 223 8.33 -6.04 -32.41
C LEU A 223 7.90 -7.48 -32.76
N PHE A 224 6.69 -7.85 -32.34
CA PHE A 224 6.06 -9.17 -32.51
C PHE A 224 6.42 -10.22 -31.45
N GLY A 225 5.64 -10.19 -30.37
CA GLY A 225 5.56 -11.26 -29.40
C GLY A 225 5.10 -10.74 -28.06
N GLY A 226 3.80 -10.42 -27.93
CA GLY A 226 3.14 -10.38 -26.63
C GLY A 226 3.11 -11.79 -26.04
N SER A 227 4.27 -12.34 -25.69
CA SER A 227 4.34 -13.58 -24.96
C SER A 227 3.96 -13.25 -23.54
N LYS A 228 2.78 -13.72 -23.12
CA LYS A 228 2.43 -13.80 -21.71
C LYS A 228 3.65 -14.34 -20.95
N PRO A 229 4.01 -13.78 -19.78
CA PRO A 229 4.93 -14.45 -18.89
C PRO A 229 4.42 -15.89 -18.70
N LYS A 230 5.32 -16.88 -18.78
CA LYS A 230 4.95 -18.30 -18.63
C LYS A 230 4.19 -18.56 -17.32
N ALA A 231 4.41 -17.72 -16.31
CA ALA A 231 3.74 -17.74 -15.01
C ALA A 231 2.27 -17.27 -15.05
N LEU A 232 1.86 -16.48 -16.05
CA LEU A 232 0.50 -15.90 -16.12
C LEU A 232 -0.47 -16.68 -17.03
N THR A 233 -0.02 -17.76 -17.67
CA THR A 233 -0.83 -18.50 -18.65
C THR A 233 -2.10 -19.11 -18.06
N ASP A 234 -2.08 -19.39 -16.76
CA ASP A 234 -3.16 -20.11 -16.07
C ASP A 234 -4.23 -19.17 -15.49
N PHE A 235 -4.05 -17.86 -15.64
CA PHE A 235 -4.93 -16.83 -15.09
C PHE A 235 -5.73 -16.10 -16.19
N GLN A 236 -6.98 -15.79 -15.85
CA GLN A 236 -7.78 -14.84 -16.59
C GLN A 236 -7.25 -13.43 -16.28
N LEU A 237 -6.72 -12.73 -17.29
CA LEU A 237 -6.11 -11.40 -17.10
C LEU A 237 -7.11 -10.27 -17.32
N ARG A 238 -8.20 -10.53 -18.03
CA ARG A 238 -9.30 -9.59 -18.27
C ARG A 238 -10.65 -10.28 -18.04
N PRO A 239 -11.66 -9.56 -17.53
CA PRO A 239 -13.03 -10.06 -17.46
C PRO A 239 -13.50 -10.58 -18.83
N SER A 240 -14.37 -11.58 -18.80
CA SER A 240 -14.91 -12.22 -20.02
C SER A 240 -15.70 -11.22 -20.88
N VAL A 241 -16.42 -10.32 -20.21
CA VAL A 241 -17.02 -9.13 -20.82
C VAL A 241 -16.21 -7.95 -20.32
N TYR A 242 -15.46 -7.29 -21.20
CA TYR A 242 -14.60 -6.16 -20.84
C TYR A 242 -15.08 -4.90 -21.56
N ALA A 243 -15.45 -3.88 -20.78
CA ALA A 243 -16.00 -2.62 -21.25
C ALA A 243 -15.41 -1.49 -20.38
N PRO A 244 -14.12 -1.18 -20.54
CA PRO A 244 -13.43 -0.22 -19.69
C PRO A 244 -14.08 1.15 -19.78
N SER A 245 -14.23 1.80 -18.63
CA SER A 245 -14.72 3.17 -18.56
C SER A 245 -13.63 4.18 -18.93
N MET A 246 -14.09 5.38 -19.26
CA MET A 246 -13.22 6.55 -19.49
C MET A 246 -12.92 7.31 -18.20
N THR A 247 -13.68 7.06 -17.12
CA THR A 247 -13.39 7.58 -15.78
C THR A 247 -12.12 6.93 -15.24
N ASP A 248 -11.32 7.73 -14.52
CA ASP A 248 -10.10 7.25 -13.89
C ASP A 248 -10.34 6.86 -12.44
N THR A 249 -9.29 6.34 -11.80
CA THR A 249 -9.29 6.03 -10.37
C THR A 249 -9.44 7.27 -9.50
N LEU A 250 -9.76 7.08 -8.22
CA LEU A 250 -9.80 8.18 -7.26
C LEU A 250 -8.42 8.87 -7.18
N ASP A 251 -8.41 10.19 -7.31
CA ASP A 251 -7.21 11.00 -7.12
C ASP A 251 -6.85 11.00 -5.62
N PRO A 252 -5.63 10.56 -5.24
CA PRO A 252 -5.21 10.46 -3.84
C PRO A 252 -5.16 11.81 -3.11
N THR A 253 -5.17 12.94 -3.82
CA THR A 253 -5.27 14.28 -3.25
C THR A 253 -6.70 14.75 -2.97
N THR A 254 -7.70 13.99 -3.42
CA THR A 254 -9.12 14.28 -3.18
C THR A 254 -9.43 14.20 -1.67
N ALA A 255 -10.36 15.04 -1.21
CA ALA A 255 -10.72 15.25 0.20
C ALA A 255 -10.68 13.96 1.05
N LYS A 256 -9.98 14.06 2.20
CA LYS A 256 -9.61 12.99 3.14
C LYS A 256 -10.69 11.90 3.23
N GLN A 257 -10.43 10.77 2.57
CA GLN A 257 -11.08 9.50 2.91
C GLN A 257 -11.08 9.33 4.44
N LEU A 258 -12.15 8.76 4.98
CA LEU A 258 -12.23 8.43 6.40
C LEU A 258 -11.05 7.52 6.78
N SER A 259 -10.53 7.66 8.00
CA SER A 259 -9.61 6.66 8.54
C SER A 259 -10.31 5.30 8.66
N ALA A 260 -9.56 4.21 8.66
CA ALA A 260 -10.14 2.87 8.82
C ALA A 260 -10.93 2.77 10.14
N THR A 261 -10.43 3.40 11.21
CA THR A 261 -11.11 3.49 12.51
C THR A 261 -12.45 4.20 12.38
N LYS A 262 -12.50 5.37 11.74
CA LYS A 262 -13.73 6.14 11.60
C LYS A 262 -14.75 5.48 10.67
N ALA A 263 -14.29 4.78 9.64
CA ALA A 263 -15.15 3.96 8.77
C ALA A 263 -15.66 2.70 9.50
N ARG A 264 -14.86 2.11 10.39
CA ARG A 264 -15.28 0.99 11.25
C ARG A 264 -16.32 1.43 12.28
N GLU A 265 -16.16 2.61 12.88
CA GLU A 265 -17.10 3.19 13.85
C GLU A 265 -18.50 3.45 13.25
N SER A 266 -18.63 3.56 11.93
CA SER A 266 -19.94 3.72 11.28
C SER A 266 -20.71 2.40 11.10
N LEU A 267 -20.09 1.25 11.40
CA LEU A 267 -20.75 -0.05 11.36
C LEU A 267 -21.79 -0.16 12.49
N THR A 268 -23.06 -0.24 12.13
CA THR A 268 -24.17 -0.47 13.07
C THR A 268 -24.46 -1.95 13.29
N GLN A 269 -23.87 -2.82 12.49
CA GLN A 269 -24.07 -4.27 12.51
C GLN A 269 -22.82 -4.96 13.11
N PRO A 270 -22.98 -6.13 13.75
CA PRO A 270 -21.86 -6.86 14.35
C PRO A 270 -21.01 -7.52 13.26
N ILE A 271 -20.18 -6.73 12.59
CA ILE A 271 -19.37 -7.13 11.46
C ILE A 271 -17.90 -6.91 11.80
N ILE A 272 -17.07 -7.93 11.57
CA ILE A 272 -15.62 -7.81 11.74
C ILE A 272 -15.06 -7.05 10.53
N TRP A 273 -14.58 -5.82 10.78
CA TRP A 273 -14.04 -4.92 9.74
C TRP A 273 -12.98 -5.60 8.87
N ASP A 274 -12.01 -6.29 9.46
CA ASP A 274 -10.88 -6.90 8.74
C ASP A 274 -11.28 -8.08 7.84
N LYS A 275 -12.47 -8.64 8.06
CA LYS A 275 -13.05 -9.69 7.20
C LYS A 275 -13.85 -9.13 6.04
N LEU A 276 -14.16 -7.84 6.03
CA LEU A 276 -14.82 -7.22 4.90
C LEU A 276 -13.91 -7.29 3.68
N ARG A 277 -14.55 -7.46 2.51
CA ARG A 277 -13.83 -7.41 1.25
C ARG A 277 -13.27 -5.98 1.06
N ALA A 278 -12.07 -5.89 0.53
CA ALA A 278 -11.33 -4.63 0.48
C ALA A 278 -12.05 -3.53 -0.32
N ASP A 279 -12.85 -3.88 -1.32
CA ASP A 279 -13.65 -2.89 -2.06
C ASP A 279 -14.77 -2.29 -1.20
N ILE A 280 -15.39 -3.06 -0.31
CA ILE A 280 -16.37 -2.55 0.66
C ILE A 280 -15.68 -1.62 1.66
N GLN A 281 -14.51 -2.00 2.18
CA GLN A 281 -13.75 -1.17 3.11
C GLN A 281 -13.41 0.19 2.48
N GLU A 282 -12.90 0.20 1.24
CA GLU A 282 -12.57 1.45 0.54
C GLU A 282 -13.80 2.29 0.20
N LEU A 283 -14.91 1.68 -0.21
CA LEU A 283 -16.17 2.40 -0.44
C LEU A 283 -16.69 3.06 0.85
N MET A 284 -16.63 2.36 1.97
CA MET A 284 -16.98 2.95 3.27
C MET A 284 -16.03 4.09 3.66
N ARG A 285 -14.74 3.97 3.34
CA ARG A 285 -13.76 5.06 3.53
C ARG A 285 -14.07 6.28 2.67
N SER A 286 -14.82 6.12 1.57
CA SER A 286 -15.38 7.22 0.76
C SER A 286 -16.73 7.76 1.26
N HIS A 287 -17.03 7.58 2.55
CA HIS A 287 -18.25 8.06 3.24
C HIS A 287 -19.55 7.32 2.89
N MET A 288 -19.48 6.17 2.22
CA MET A 288 -20.66 5.32 2.05
C MET A 288 -20.98 4.58 3.35
N SER A 289 -22.27 4.37 3.62
CA SER A 289 -22.71 3.41 4.62
C SER A 289 -22.35 1.98 4.21
N TYR A 290 -22.38 1.03 5.14
CA TYR A 290 -22.13 -0.39 4.84
C TYR A 290 -23.08 -0.92 3.76
N ASP A 291 -24.38 -0.60 3.85
CA ASP A 291 -25.38 -1.09 2.91
C ASP A 291 -25.20 -0.48 1.51
N GLU A 292 -24.84 0.80 1.42
CA GLU A 292 -24.50 1.45 0.15
C GLU A 292 -23.23 0.87 -0.47
N ALA A 293 -22.18 0.66 0.33
CA ALA A 293 -20.92 0.06 -0.12
C ALA A 293 -21.14 -1.38 -0.61
N LEU A 294 -21.95 -2.17 0.11
CA LEU A 294 -22.30 -3.53 -0.28
C LEU A 294 -23.15 -3.55 -1.56
N ALA A 295 -24.12 -2.65 -1.68
CA ALA A 295 -24.94 -2.52 -2.88
C ALA A 295 -24.09 -2.13 -4.10
N ALA A 296 -23.20 -1.14 -3.96
CA ALA A 296 -22.29 -0.71 -5.01
C ALA A 296 -21.32 -1.83 -5.43
N ALA A 297 -20.75 -2.57 -4.47
CA ALA A 297 -19.84 -3.67 -4.76
C ALA A 297 -20.53 -4.87 -5.45
N ARG A 298 -21.84 -5.05 -5.24
CA ARG A 298 -22.67 -6.07 -5.91
C ARG A 298 -23.25 -5.59 -7.24
N ALA A 299 -23.38 -4.28 -7.42
CA ALA A 299 -23.94 -3.69 -8.62
C ALA A 299 -23.02 -3.88 -9.82
N ASP A 300 -23.63 -4.04 -10.98
CA ASP A 300 -22.94 -4.00 -12.27
C ASP A 300 -22.65 -2.54 -12.65
N ALA A 301 -21.79 -1.90 -11.87
CA ALA A 301 -21.53 -0.46 -11.93
C ALA A 301 -20.04 -0.13 -11.79
N GLU A 302 -19.69 1.10 -12.15
CA GLU A 302 -18.33 1.62 -12.05
C GLU A 302 -18.08 2.12 -10.63
N ILE A 303 -17.16 1.48 -9.91
CA ILE A 303 -16.77 1.93 -8.55
C ILE A 303 -15.34 2.45 -8.46
N HIS A 304 -14.53 2.28 -9.51
CA HIS A 304 -13.09 2.58 -9.48
C HIS A 304 -12.80 4.07 -9.29
N SER A 305 -13.73 4.97 -9.61
CA SER A 305 -13.66 6.40 -9.28
C SER A 305 -13.66 6.69 -7.77
N HIS A 306 -14.05 5.73 -6.94
CA HIS A 306 -14.02 5.81 -5.47
C HIS A 306 -12.81 5.08 -4.87
N LEU A 307 -12.01 4.40 -5.69
CA LEU A 307 -10.89 3.58 -5.25
C LEU A 307 -9.58 4.25 -5.65
N ASP A 308 -8.72 4.49 -4.67
CA ASP A 308 -7.33 4.90 -4.93
C ASP A 308 -6.61 3.82 -5.76
N ALA A 309 -5.79 4.26 -6.71
CA ALA A 309 -5.12 3.37 -7.65
C ALA A 309 -4.29 2.27 -6.96
N ARG A 310 -3.61 2.57 -5.83
CA ARG A 310 -2.80 1.58 -5.11
C ARG A 310 -3.67 0.45 -4.58
N HIS A 311 -4.79 0.82 -3.97
CA HIS A 311 -5.76 -0.12 -3.43
C HIS A 311 -6.43 -0.92 -4.54
N LEU A 312 -6.89 -0.26 -5.62
CA LEU A 312 -7.49 -0.93 -6.77
C LEU A 312 -6.53 -1.94 -7.41
N ILE A 313 -5.29 -1.55 -7.69
CA ILE A 313 -4.28 -2.45 -8.27
C ILE A 313 -4.02 -3.64 -7.33
N SER A 314 -3.93 -3.42 -6.02
CA SER A 314 -3.78 -4.49 -5.03
C SER A 314 -4.96 -5.46 -5.04
N MET A 315 -6.19 -4.94 -5.15
CA MET A 315 -7.40 -5.77 -5.32
C MET A 315 -7.35 -6.57 -6.61
N LEU A 316 -7.00 -5.96 -7.74
CA LEU A 316 -6.90 -6.66 -9.04
C LEU A 316 -5.89 -7.81 -9.00
N VAL A 317 -4.73 -7.63 -8.38
CA VAL A 317 -3.74 -8.71 -8.18
C VAL A 317 -4.38 -9.92 -7.49
N ARG A 318 -5.14 -9.68 -6.42
CA ARG A 318 -5.86 -10.72 -5.67
C ARG A 318 -6.96 -11.34 -6.54
N ILE A 319 -7.79 -10.53 -7.19
CA ILE A 319 -8.92 -10.99 -8.01
C ILE A 319 -8.44 -11.88 -9.16
N ILE A 320 -7.37 -11.48 -9.86
CA ILE A 320 -6.77 -12.23 -10.97
C ILE A 320 -6.21 -13.57 -10.46
N TYR A 321 -5.39 -13.53 -9.40
CA TYR A 321 -4.78 -14.73 -8.82
C TYR A 321 -5.85 -15.74 -8.36
N TRP A 322 -6.90 -15.25 -7.69
CA TRP A 322 -8.01 -16.07 -7.19
C TRP A 322 -9.13 -16.31 -8.23
N LYS A 323 -8.86 -16.07 -9.52
CA LYS A 323 -9.77 -16.36 -10.66
C LYS A 323 -11.21 -15.86 -10.43
N SER A 324 -11.32 -14.63 -9.93
CA SER A 324 -12.58 -14.05 -9.46
C SER A 324 -13.02 -12.81 -10.23
N LEU A 325 -12.44 -12.56 -11.42
CA LEU A 325 -12.77 -11.40 -12.26
C LEU A 325 -14.25 -11.39 -12.64
N ASP A 326 -14.76 -12.49 -13.19
CA ASP A 326 -16.17 -12.59 -13.60
C ASP A 326 -17.14 -12.66 -12.40
N ARG A 327 -16.63 -12.86 -11.18
CA ARG A 327 -17.40 -12.82 -9.92
C ARG A 327 -17.38 -11.43 -9.27
N THR A 328 -16.69 -10.47 -9.88
CA THR A 328 -16.53 -9.12 -9.37
C THR A 328 -17.17 -8.16 -10.38
N PRO A 329 -18.47 -7.81 -10.22
CA PRO A 329 -19.26 -7.15 -11.26
C PRO A 329 -18.62 -5.88 -11.82
N TRP A 330 -18.08 -5.04 -10.94
CA TRP A 330 -17.45 -3.77 -11.30
C TRP A 330 -16.12 -3.91 -12.06
N ALA A 331 -15.49 -5.11 -12.07
CA ALA A 331 -14.16 -5.31 -12.63
C ALA A 331 -14.11 -5.02 -14.15
N LYS A 332 -15.21 -5.25 -14.88
CA LYS A 332 -15.25 -5.04 -16.33
C LYS A 332 -15.11 -3.59 -16.77
N TYR A 333 -15.38 -2.65 -15.86
CA TYR A 333 -15.31 -1.21 -16.13
C TYR A 333 -13.94 -0.61 -15.79
N VAL A 334 -13.06 -1.36 -15.14
CA VAL A 334 -11.76 -0.85 -14.69
C VAL A 334 -10.86 -0.51 -15.89
N PRO A 335 -10.18 0.64 -15.89
CA PRO A 335 -9.26 1.03 -16.95
C PRO A 335 -8.16 0.00 -17.24
N SER A 336 -7.73 -0.09 -18.50
CA SER A 336 -6.73 -1.06 -19.00
C SER A 336 -5.38 -0.97 -18.33
N TRP A 337 -4.93 0.26 -18.04
CA TRP A 337 -3.65 0.52 -17.40
C TRP A 337 -3.55 -0.10 -16.00
N CYS A 338 -4.65 -0.09 -15.23
CA CYS A 338 -4.72 -0.70 -13.89
C CYS A 338 -4.44 -2.21 -13.96
N TYR A 339 -5.03 -2.88 -14.96
CA TYR A 339 -4.81 -4.30 -15.16
C TYR A 339 -3.37 -4.62 -15.59
N LYS A 340 -2.78 -3.82 -16.48
CA LYS A 340 -1.38 -4.01 -16.90
C LYS A 340 -0.42 -3.87 -15.73
N GLU A 341 -0.68 -2.91 -14.84
CA GLU A 341 0.10 -2.74 -13.61
C GLU A 341 -0.11 -3.91 -12.63
N ALA A 342 -1.35 -4.37 -12.47
CA ALA A 342 -1.65 -5.55 -11.67
C ALA A 342 -0.97 -6.83 -12.20
N GLU A 343 -0.94 -7.04 -13.52
CA GLU A 343 -0.23 -8.14 -14.16
C GLU A 343 1.29 -8.09 -13.90
N SER A 344 1.87 -6.89 -13.99
CA SER A 344 3.29 -6.65 -13.67
C SER A 344 3.59 -7.01 -12.21
N LYS A 345 2.78 -6.50 -11.27
CA LYS A 345 2.92 -6.81 -9.83
C LYS A 345 2.70 -8.29 -9.53
N LEU A 346 1.69 -8.91 -10.13
CA LEU A 346 1.43 -10.33 -9.96
C LEU A 346 2.59 -11.18 -10.50
N THR A 347 3.16 -10.83 -11.65
CA THR A 347 4.34 -11.52 -12.20
C THR A 347 5.52 -11.45 -11.23
N LYS A 348 5.78 -10.28 -10.62
CA LYS A 348 6.83 -10.10 -9.62
C LYS A 348 6.57 -10.94 -8.36
N ALA A 349 5.34 -10.93 -7.84
CA ALA A 349 4.95 -11.74 -6.68
C ALA A 349 5.14 -13.24 -6.95
N LEU A 350 4.66 -13.73 -8.08
CA LEU A 350 4.83 -15.13 -8.50
C LEU A 350 6.30 -15.53 -8.67
N THR A 351 7.12 -14.63 -9.22
CA THR A 351 8.58 -14.86 -9.36
C THR A 351 9.27 -14.93 -8.01
N SER A 352 8.74 -14.20 -7.02
CA SER A 352 9.27 -14.15 -5.65
C SER A 352 8.69 -15.25 -4.74
N GLY A 353 7.76 -16.07 -5.25
CA GLY A 353 7.07 -17.10 -4.47
C GLY A 353 5.99 -16.57 -3.52
N GLU A 354 5.61 -15.30 -3.64
CA GLU A 354 4.59 -14.67 -2.82
C GLU A 354 3.18 -15.05 -3.30
N VAL A 355 2.31 -15.39 -2.34
CA VAL A 355 0.91 -15.74 -2.60
C VAL A 355 0.02 -14.57 -2.16
N PRO A 356 -0.73 -13.93 -3.09
CA PRO A 356 -1.66 -12.87 -2.74
C PRO A 356 -2.74 -13.31 -1.75
N ILE A 357 -3.09 -12.44 -0.80
CA ILE A 357 -4.15 -12.69 0.18
C ILE A 357 -5.46 -13.06 -0.54
N ARG A 358 -6.17 -14.05 0.01
CA ARG A 358 -7.44 -14.56 -0.55
C ARG A 358 -8.41 -13.44 -0.89
N TRP A 359 -8.99 -13.46 -2.10
CA TRP A 359 -10.13 -12.61 -2.45
C TRP A 359 -11.42 -13.28 -1.96
N PRO A 360 -12.09 -12.77 -0.92
CA PRO A 360 -13.28 -13.41 -0.39
C PRO A 360 -14.47 -13.22 -1.34
N SER A 361 -15.42 -14.15 -1.30
CA SER A 361 -16.69 -13.97 -1.97
C SER A 361 -17.51 -12.89 -1.26
N LEU A 362 -18.31 -12.12 -2.01
CA LEU A 362 -19.33 -11.27 -1.40
C LEU A 362 -20.26 -12.15 -0.58
N ARG A 363 -20.24 -11.99 0.75
CA ARG A 363 -21.12 -12.72 1.65
C ARG A 363 -22.58 -12.53 1.23
N LYS A 364 -23.39 -13.57 1.37
CA LYS A 364 -24.84 -13.48 1.17
C LYS A 364 -25.56 -13.03 2.45
N ASP A 365 -25.07 -13.43 3.63
CA ASP A 365 -25.66 -13.10 4.95
C ASP A 365 -24.61 -12.92 6.07
N ILE A 366 -25.03 -12.27 7.16
CA ILE A 366 -24.26 -11.92 8.38
C ILE A 366 -23.96 -13.17 9.26
N GLN A 367 -24.70 -14.26 9.05
CA GLN A 367 -24.75 -15.42 9.95
C GLN A 367 -23.46 -16.27 10.03
N ASP A 368 -22.55 -16.17 9.05
CA ASP A 368 -21.38 -17.08 8.94
C ASP A 368 -20.31 -16.86 10.02
N ASP A 369 -20.32 -15.71 10.70
CA ASP A 369 -19.32 -15.36 11.72
C ASP A 369 -19.91 -15.33 13.14
N ALA A 370 -21.13 -15.84 13.39
CA ALA A 370 -21.79 -15.68 14.70
C ALA A 370 -20.93 -16.10 15.91
N VAL A 371 -20.13 -17.16 15.77
CA VAL A 371 -19.21 -17.62 16.83
C VAL A 371 -18.02 -16.66 17.02
N GLU A 372 -17.50 -16.08 15.95
CA GLU A 372 -16.33 -15.21 15.98
C GLU A 372 -16.68 -13.76 16.30
N ILE A 373 -17.88 -13.32 15.89
CA ILE A 373 -18.53 -12.10 16.35
C ILE A 373 -18.70 -12.15 17.86
N MET A 374 -19.18 -13.28 18.39
CA MET A 374 -19.30 -13.46 19.83
C MET A 374 -17.92 -13.42 20.50
N ALA A 375 -16.88 -14.06 19.94
CA ALA A 375 -15.52 -13.97 20.48
C ALA A 375 -14.97 -12.53 20.49
N ALA A 376 -15.11 -11.79 19.38
CA ALA A 376 -14.63 -10.41 19.26
C ALA A 376 -15.36 -9.43 20.19
N LEU A 377 -16.65 -9.64 20.43
CA LEU A 377 -17.43 -8.84 21.39
C LEU A 377 -16.94 -9.06 22.83
N TYR A 378 -16.57 -10.30 23.19
CA TYR A 378 -16.07 -10.60 24.53
C TYR A 378 -14.66 -10.07 24.78
N ASP A 379 -13.74 -10.12 23.80
CA ASP A 379 -12.40 -9.53 23.93
C ASP A 379 -12.43 -8.00 24.10
N SER A 380 -13.40 -7.30 23.49
CA SER A 380 -13.55 -5.85 23.68
C SER A 380 -14.09 -5.43 25.05
N VAL A 381 -14.72 -6.35 25.79
CA VAL A 381 -15.27 -6.07 27.14
C VAL A 381 -14.24 -6.35 28.24
N THR A 382 -13.21 -7.15 27.95
CA THR A 382 -12.17 -7.49 28.94
C THR A 382 -11.05 -6.45 29.06
N GLU A 383 -10.99 -5.45 28.17
CA GLU A 383 -9.97 -4.38 28.19
C GLU A 383 -10.39 -3.15 29.03
N GLU A 384 -11.66 -3.04 29.47
CA GLU A 384 -12.09 -2.05 30.45
C GLU A 384 -12.23 -2.70 31.84
N HIS A 385 -11.10 -2.93 32.51
CA HIS A 385 -10.91 -2.69 33.95
C HIS A 385 -9.50 -3.13 34.37
N PRO A 386 -8.77 -2.22 35.03
CA PRO A 386 -8.23 -2.58 36.33
C PRO A 386 -8.68 -1.57 37.38
N GLY A 387 -9.13 -2.11 38.52
CA GLY A 387 -9.39 -1.38 39.74
C GLY A 387 -8.13 -1.05 40.52
#